data_AF-A0AAV9KEK5-F1
#
_entry.id   AF-A0AAV9KEK5-F1
#
_cell.length_a   1.000
_cell.length_b   1.000
_cell.length_c   1.000
_cell.angle_alpha   90.00
_cell.angle_beta   90.00
_cell.angle_gamma   90.00
#
_symmetry.space_group_name_H-M   'P 1'
#
loop_
_entity.id
_entity.type
_entity.pdbx_description
1 polymer ?
#
loop_
_entity_poly.entity_id
_entity_poly.type
_entity_poly.pdbx_seq_one_letter_code
_entity_poly.pdbx_strand_id
1 'polypeptide(L)'
;MGDRMRSTSMEDLPVHLILEILMSGRLAVIDLTSLELTSRTFRGTHGLFPKKFKSLVDYAAFQLCGLSSIYASLHCNAQEELLKRCNGNWKRLLRFLMAVE
;
A
#
# COMPACT_ATOMS: atom_id res chain seq x y z
N MET A 1 3.30 -17.04 16.26
CA MET A 1 3.61 -15.62 16.05
C MET A 1 4.98 -15.54 15.40
N GLY A 2 5.03 -15.43 14.07
CA GLY A 2 6.29 -15.38 13.33
C GLY A 2 6.55 -13.94 12.92
N ASP A 3 7.38 -13.25 13.70
CA ASP A 3 7.93 -11.95 13.36
C ASP A 3 8.87 -12.15 12.16
N ARG A 4 8.29 -12.11 10.95
CA ARG A 4 9.05 -11.98 9.72
C ARG A 4 9.39 -10.51 9.55
N MET A 5 10.32 -10.01 10.36
CA MET A 5 11.15 -8.87 9.99
C MET A 5 11.86 -9.25 8.69
N ARG A 6 11.20 -8.96 7.56
CA ARG A 6 11.86 -8.85 6.26
C ARG A 6 13.02 -7.89 6.49
N SER A 7 14.23 -8.34 6.19
CA SER A 7 15.44 -7.53 6.25
C SER A 7 15.23 -6.27 5.41
N THR A 8 14.83 -5.18 6.05
CA THR A 8 14.69 -3.87 5.42
C THR A 8 16.09 -3.32 5.20
N SER A 9 16.50 -3.16 3.93
CA SER A 9 17.70 -2.39 3.60
C SER A 9 17.50 -0.96 4.12
N MET A 10 18.57 -0.26 4.52
CA MET A 10 18.49 1.17 4.87
C MET A 10 17.88 2.01 3.72
N GLU A 11 17.97 1.52 2.48
CA GLU A 11 17.35 2.11 1.30
C GLU A 11 15.82 2.03 1.29
N ASP A 12 15.25 1.01 1.97
CA ASP A 12 13.79 0.79 2.07
C ASP A 12 13.17 1.49 3.29
N LEU A 13 14.00 1.96 4.22
CA LEU A 13 13.56 2.62 5.46
C LEU A 13 12.64 3.83 5.22
N PRO A 14 12.92 4.73 4.24
CA PRO A 14 12.02 5.85 3.95
C PRO A 14 10.64 5.37 3.50
N VAL A 15 10.58 4.31 2.71
CA VAL A 15 9.34 3.72 2.22
C VAL A 15 8.54 3.12 3.38
N HIS A 16 9.22 2.41 4.28
CA HIS A 16 8.60 1.82 5.46
C HIS A 16 7.99 2.87 6.40
N LEU A 17 8.72 3.95 6.70
CA LEU A 17 8.22 5.05 7.53
C LEU A 17 7.03 5.75 6.87
N ILE A 18 7.12 6.01 5.57
CA ILE A 18 6.04 6.62 4.79
C ILE A 18 4.79 5.73 4.82
N LEU A 19 4.95 4.42 4.64
CA LEU A 19 3.86 3.46 4.75
C LEU A 19 3.27 3.46 6.15
N GLU A 20 4.07 3.37 7.20
CA GLU A 20 3.59 3.35 8.59
C GLU A 20 2.78 4.61 8.94
N ILE A 21 3.24 5.78 8.49
CA ILE A 21 2.54 7.05 8.67
C ILE A 21 1.20 7.04 7.89
N LEU A 22 1.18 6.55 6.65
CA LEU A 22 -0.04 6.41 5.84
C LEU A 22 -1.03 5.41 6.47
N MET A 23 -0.53 4.31 7.01
CA MET A 23 -1.28 3.24 7.69
C MET A 23 -1.87 3.71 9.02
N SER A 24 -1.21 4.64 9.72
CA SER A 24 -1.67 5.17 11.00
C SER A 24 -2.99 5.94 10.91
N GLY A 25 -3.36 6.39 9.70
CA GLY A 25 -4.60 7.16 9.47
C GLY A 25 -4.60 8.55 10.14
N ARG A 26 -3.46 8.99 10.69
CA ARG A 26 -3.32 10.24 11.45
C ARG A 26 -2.96 11.46 10.58
N LEU A 27 -2.77 11.26 9.28
CA LEU A 27 -2.42 12.36 8.37
C LEU A 27 -3.67 13.11 7.92
N ALA A 28 -3.61 14.45 7.95
CA ALA A 28 -4.63 15.26 7.33
C ALA A 28 -4.54 15.13 5.80
N VAL A 29 -5.65 15.44 5.11
CA VAL A 29 -5.75 15.35 3.63
C VAL A 29 -4.66 16.20 2.94
N ILE A 30 -4.29 17.34 3.53
CA ILE A 30 -3.24 18.23 3.03
C ILE A 30 -1.84 17.60 3.13
N ASP A 31 -1.57 16.84 4.21
CA ASP A 31 -0.30 16.16 4.43
C ASP A 31 -0.16 14.98 3.48
N LEU A 32 -1.24 14.23 3.24
CA LEU A 32 -1.34 13.18 2.24
C LEU A 32 -1.04 13.70 0.83
N THR A 33 -1.54 14.89 0.49
CA THR A 33 -1.32 15.52 -0.82
C THR A 33 0.12 15.97 -1.00
N SER A 34 0.72 16.56 0.05
CA SER A 34 2.12 16.96 0.07
C SER A 34 3.06 15.76 0.00
N LEU A 35 2.74 14.68 0.71
CA LEU A 35 3.47 13.42 0.69
C LEU A 35 3.40 12.73 -0.68
N GLU A 36 2.24 12.73 -1.33
CA GLU A 36 2.06 12.22 -2.71
C GLU A 36 2.92 13.03 -3.70
N LEU A 37 2.90 14.37 -3.63
CA LEU A 37 3.74 15.25 -4.45
C LEU A 37 5.23 14.95 -4.27
N THR A 38 5.68 14.89 -3.02
CA THR A 38 7.06 14.56 -2.67
C THR A 38 7.42 13.15 -3.17
N SER A 39 6.55 12.15 -3.00
CA SER A 39 6.78 10.78 -3.46
C SER A 39 6.87 10.66 -4.99
N ARG A 40 6.13 11.47 -5.75
CA ARG A 40 6.22 11.52 -7.22
C ARG A 40 7.57 12.06 -7.65
N THR A 41 8.06 13.10 -6.99
CA THR A 41 9.41 13.65 -7.21
C THR A 41 10.48 12.60 -6.90
N PHE A 42 10.32 11.87 -5.79
CA PHE A 42 11.27 10.82 -5.40
C PHE A 42 11.13 9.50 -6.19
N ARG A 43 10.00 9.24 -6.85
CA ARG A 43 9.83 8.08 -7.76
C ARG A 43 10.84 8.14 -8.90
N GLY A 44 11.13 9.34 -9.41
CA GLY A 44 12.09 9.54 -10.49
C GLY A 44 13.55 9.36 -10.06
N THR A 45 13.87 9.67 -8.80
CA THR A 45 15.25 9.72 -8.30
C THR A 45 15.68 8.49 -7.49
N HIS A 46 14.78 7.83 -6.76
CA HIS A 46 15.14 6.76 -5.81
C HIS A 46 14.35 5.46 -5.96
N GLY A 47 13.40 5.37 -6.89
CA GLY A 47 12.65 4.12 -7.10
C GLY A 47 11.80 3.67 -5.90
N LEU A 48 11.34 4.63 -5.07
CA LEU A 48 10.61 4.41 -3.82
C LEU A 48 9.48 3.36 -3.85
N PHE A 49 8.89 3.06 -5.00
CA PHE A 49 7.92 1.98 -5.12
C PHE A 49 7.85 1.45 -6.56
N PRO A 50 7.41 0.18 -6.74
CA PRO A 50 7.41 -0.46 -8.05
C PRO A 50 6.60 0.32 -9.10
N LYS A 51 7.14 0.44 -10.33
CA LYS A 51 6.51 1.19 -11.45
C LYS A 51 5.09 0.73 -11.80
N LYS A 52 4.70 -0.49 -11.40
CA LYS A 52 3.35 -1.04 -11.58
C LYS A 52 2.26 -0.27 -10.83
N PHE A 53 2.60 0.48 -9.79
CA PHE A 53 1.63 1.24 -9.00
C PHE A 53 1.51 2.68 -9.51
N LYS A 54 0.28 3.21 -9.52
CA LYS A 54 -0.02 4.54 -10.08
C LYS A 54 0.33 5.67 -9.12
N SER A 55 0.32 5.40 -7.82
CA SER A 55 0.69 6.35 -6.77
C SER A 55 1.23 5.65 -5.53
N LEU A 56 1.82 6.43 -4.62
CA LEU A 56 2.20 5.96 -3.30
C LEU A 56 0.95 5.47 -2.52
N VAL A 57 -0.17 6.16 -2.65
CA VAL A 57 -1.45 5.72 -2.04
C VAL A 57 -1.93 4.38 -2.62
N ASP A 58 -1.72 4.13 -3.91
CA ASP A 58 -2.06 2.85 -4.55
C ASP A 58 -1.17 1.71 -4.02
N TYR A 59 0.12 2.00 -3.77
CA TYR A 59 1.05 1.07 -3.13
C TYR A 59 0.72 0.83 -1.65
N ALA A 60 0.37 1.87 -0.90
CA ALA A 60 -0.08 1.74 0.49
C ALA A 60 -1.37 0.93 0.58
N ALA A 61 -2.34 1.17 -0.32
CA ALA A 61 -3.56 0.38 -0.38
C ALA A 61 -3.28 -1.09 -0.69
N PHE A 62 -2.31 -1.41 -1.56
CA PHE A 62 -1.85 -2.77 -1.80
C PHE A 62 -1.29 -3.42 -0.52
N GLN A 63 -0.41 -2.72 0.21
CA GLN A 63 0.17 -3.22 1.46
C GLN A 63 -0.91 -3.45 2.53
N LEU A 64 -1.87 -2.51 2.67
CA LEU A 64 -3.02 -2.61 3.55
C LEU A 64 -3.89 -3.83 3.24
N CYS A 65 -4.18 -4.06 1.96
CA CYS A 65 -4.92 -5.26 1.56
C CYS A 65 -4.17 -6.54 1.97
N GLY A 66 -2.84 -6.57 1.83
CA GLY A 66 -2.01 -7.70 2.25
C GLY A 66 -2.02 -7.97 3.77
N LEU A 67 -2.36 -6.98 4.59
CA LEU A 67 -2.47 -7.11 6.05
C LEU A 67 -3.86 -7.55 6.51
N SER A 68 -4.90 -7.40 5.68
CA SER A 68 -6.25 -7.85 6.03
C SER A 68 -6.30 -9.37 6.07
N SER A 69 -6.81 -9.92 7.18
CA SER A 69 -6.95 -11.37 7.38
C SER A 69 -7.78 -12.02 6.27
N ILE A 70 -8.83 -11.34 5.81
CA ILE A 70 -9.71 -11.82 4.74
C ILE A 70 -8.91 -11.99 3.47
N TYR A 71 -8.22 -10.94 3.04
CA TYR A 71 -7.49 -10.94 1.78
C TYR A 71 -6.25 -11.85 1.82
N ALA A 72 -5.52 -11.87 2.95
CA ALA A 72 -4.37 -12.74 3.15
C ALA A 72 -4.73 -14.23 3.16
N SER A 73 -5.96 -14.58 3.58
CA SER A 73 -6.46 -15.96 3.55
C SER A 73 -6.88 -16.45 2.17
N LEU A 74 -7.10 -15.54 1.20
CA LEU A 74 -7.49 -15.91 -0.15
C LEU A 74 -6.33 -16.51 -0.94
N HIS A 75 -6.61 -17.53 -1.76
CA HIS A 75 -5.67 -18.08 -2.71
C HIS A 75 -5.30 -17.03 -3.79
N CYS A 76 -4.09 -17.10 -4.36
CA CYS A 76 -3.59 -16.10 -5.32
C CYS A 76 -4.56 -15.82 -6.48
N ASN A 77 -5.21 -16.84 -7.02
CA ASN A 77 -6.21 -16.68 -8.09
C ASN A 77 -7.44 -15.89 -7.61
N ALA A 78 -7.88 -16.09 -6.37
CA ALA A 78 -9.02 -15.39 -5.80
C ALA A 78 -8.67 -13.93 -5.46
N GLN A 79 -7.43 -13.66 -5.02
CA GLN A 79 -6.92 -12.30 -4.83
C GLN A 79 -6.93 -11.53 -6.16
N GLU A 80 -6.43 -12.16 -7.24
CA GLU A 80 -6.36 -11.53 -8.56
C GLU A 80 -7.77 -11.29 -9.13
N GLU A 81 -8.70 -12.24 -8.95
CA GLU A 81 -10.10 -12.08 -9.34
C GLU A 81 -10.79 -10.95 -8.58
N LEU A 82 -10.56 -10.84 -7.27
CA LEU A 82 -11.10 -9.76 -6.44
C LEU A 82 -10.56 -8.39 -6.89
N LEU A 83 -9.27 -8.32 -7.22
CA LEU A 83 -8.66 -7.12 -7.79
C LEU A 83 -9.23 -6.77 -9.17
N LYS A 84 -9.46 -7.77 -10.03
CA LYS A 84 -10.12 -7.58 -11.35
C LYS A 84 -11.53 -7.02 -11.19
N ARG A 85 -12.32 -7.54 -10.25
CA ARG A 85 -13.64 -6.99 -9.91
C ARG A 85 -13.57 -5.55 -9.38
N CYS A 86 -12.45 -5.20 -8.75
CA CYS A 86 -12.15 -3.82 -8.35
C CYS A 86 -11.53 -2.97 -9.48
N ASN A 87 -11.55 -3.45 -10.73
CA ASN A 87 -10.99 -2.78 -11.91
C ASN A 87 -9.48 -2.47 -11.79
N GLY A 88 -8.74 -3.32 -11.09
CA GLY A 88 -7.31 -3.12 -10.81
C GLY A 88 -7.03 -1.96 -9.83
N ASN A 89 -8.03 -1.49 -9.08
CA ASN A 89 -7.91 -0.35 -8.19
C ASN A 89 -7.76 -0.81 -6.72
N TRP A 90 -6.55 -0.71 -6.19
CA TRP A 90 -6.22 -1.12 -4.83
C TRP A 90 -6.96 -0.32 -3.77
N LYS A 91 -7.25 0.96 -4.02
CA LYS A 91 -8.03 1.79 -3.08
C LYS A 91 -9.48 1.32 -2.96
N ARG A 92 -10.07 0.85 -4.07
CA ARG A 92 -11.43 0.30 -4.08
C ARG A 92 -11.48 -1.05 -3.36
N LEU A 93 -10.47 -1.89 -3.61
CA LEU A 93 -10.30 -3.16 -2.92
C LEU A 93 -10.17 -2.96 -1.41
N LEU A 94 -9.31 -2.03 -0.98
CA LEU A 94 -9.13 -1.71 0.43
C LEU A 94 -10.43 -1.25 1.09
N ARG A 95 -11.19 -0.35 0.43
CA ARG A 95 -12.49 0.09 0.94
C ARG A 95 -13.49 -1.05 1.05
N PHE A 96 -13.47 -1.99 0.12
CA PHE A 96 -14.30 -3.19 0.19
C PHE A 96 -13.91 -4.06 1.38
N LEU A 97 -12.62 -4.33 1.57
CA LEU A 97 -12.13 -5.13 2.70
C LEU A 97 -12.49 -4.48 4.05
N MET A 98 -12.26 -3.17 4.19
CA MET A 98 -12.65 -2.41 5.39
C MET A 98 -14.16 -2.35 5.65
N ALA A 99 -14.99 -2.56 4.64
CA ALA A 99 -16.44 -2.58 4.79
C ALA A 99 -16.98 -3.98 5.14
N VAL A 100 -16.15 -5.01 4.98
CA VAL A 100 -16.48 -6.42 5.24
C VAL A 100 -15.85 -6.92 6.54
N GLU A 101 -14.77 -6.27 7.01
CA GLU A 101 -14.28 -6.34 8.40
C GLU A 101 -15.28 -5.72 9.39
#